data_AF-A0AAW2Q275-F1
#
_entry.id   AF-A0AAW2Q275-F1
#
_cell.length_a   1.000
_cell.length_b   1.000
_cell.length_c   1.000
_cell.angle_alpha   90.00
_cell.angle_beta   90.00
_cell.angle_gamma   90.00
#
_symmetry.space_group_name_H-M   'P 1'
#
loop_
_entity.id
_entity.type
_entity.pdbx_description
1 polymer ?
#
loop_
_entity_poly.entity_id
_entity_poly.type
_entity_poly.pdbx_seq_one_letter_code
_entity_poly.pdbx_strand_id
1 'polypeptide(L)'
;MMMRFCGVCLLASVALNIFLVRNVYVGDDDEWKKQKLSSNWAQEAAAEAEAVALISCSGHGTAYLDGVVVDGKPVCECNTCYRGSDCSLFSPDCAADADGGDPLFLEPFWMQNPAGSAVLISGWHRMSYSFPGSSFVSQELENHIRRVHSIAKNAVTEGKHIVFGTGSTQLLSAAVFALSMNLSSPAKIVAQAPYYPGDALALKNTSGDGAELIEFVTSPNNPDAQLRNGVLQGPYVKAVYDHAYYWPHYTAIPAPADEDLMIFTISKLTGHAGSRFG
;
A
#
# COMPACT_ATOMS: atom_id res chain seq x y z
N MET A 1 -63.67 -36.19 -26.30
CA MET A 1 -63.69 -35.03 -25.37
C MET A 1 -62.53 -35.06 -24.38
N MET A 2 -62.17 -36.22 -23.81
CA MET A 2 -61.10 -36.40 -22.82
C MET A 2 -59.67 -36.03 -23.31
N MET A 3 -59.35 -36.34 -24.57
CA MET A 3 -58.02 -36.07 -25.16
C MET A 3 -57.69 -34.58 -25.32
N ARG A 4 -58.70 -33.71 -25.50
CA ARG A 4 -58.51 -32.26 -25.63
C ARG A 4 -58.20 -31.61 -24.27
N PHE A 5 -58.75 -32.13 -23.18
CA PHE A 5 -58.49 -31.64 -21.83
C PHE A 5 -57.06 -31.97 -21.35
N CYS A 6 -56.56 -33.18 -21.63
CA CYS A 6 -55.17 -33.53 -21.30
C CYS A 6 -54.15 -32.62 -22.00
N GLY A 7 -54.38 -32.27 -23.27
CA GLY A 7 -53.49 -31.37 -24.01
C GLY A 7 -53.41 -29.97 -23.40
N VAL A 8 -54.54 -29.41 -22.94
CA VAL A 8 -54.60 -28.10 -22.28
C VAL A 8 -53.91 -28.13 -20.91
N CYS A 9 -54.10 -29.20 -20.13
CA CYS A 9 -53.42 -29.36 -18.84
C CYS A 9 -51.90 -29.50 -19.00
N LEU A 10 -51.44 -30.19 -20.03
CA LEU A 10 -50.01 -30.39 -20.30
C LEU A 10 -49.34 -29.08 -20.75
N LEU A 11 -50.02 -28.29 -21.60
CA LEU A 11 -49.57 -26.95 -21.98
C LEU A 11 -49.52 -25.98 -20.78
N ALA A 12 -50.53 -26.02 -19.92
CA ALA A 12 -50.56 -25.19 -18.70
C ALA A 12 -49.43 -25.57 -17.73
N SER A 13 -49.16 -26.87 -17.57
CA SER A 13 -48.07 -27.37 -16.73
C SER A 13 -46.69 -26.98 -17.28
N VAL A 14 -46.48 -27.10 -18.59
CA VAL A 14 -45.23 -26.67 -19.24
C VAL A 14 -45.04 -25.16 -19.11
N ALA A 15 -46.08 -24.36 -19.35
CA ALA A 15 -46.02 -22.91 -19.21
C ALA A 15 -45.72 -22.48 -17.76
N LEU A 16 -46.33 -23.13 -16.77
CA LEU A 16 -46.08 -22.87 -15.35
C LEU A 16 -44.65 -23.23 -14.95
N ASN A 17 -44.15 -24.39 -15.40
CA ASN A 17 -42.77 -24.80 -15.13
C ASN A 17 -41.75 -23.87 -15.79
N ILE A 18 -42.00 -23.40 -17.02
CA ILE A 18 -41.13 -22.40 -17.69
C ILE A 18 -41.14 -21.07 -16.92
N PHE A 19 -42.32 -20.63 -16.47
CA PHE A 19 -42.45 -19.40 -15.66
C PHE A 19 -41.71 -19.51 -14.32
N LEU A 20 -41.86 -20.64 -13.63
CA LEU A 20 -41.18 -20.90 -12.36
C LEU A 20 -39.66 -21.03 -12.55
N VAL A 21 -39.18 -21.74 -13.57
CA VAL A 21 -37.74 -21.84 -13.87
C VAL A 21 -37.16 -20.48 -14.22
N ARG A 22 -37.87 -19.65 -15.00
CA ARG A 22 -37.41 -18.29 -15.32
C ARG A 22 -37.34 -17.39 -14.09
N ASN A 23 -38.32 -17.43 -13.21
CA ASN A 23 -38.35 -16.57 -12.03
C ASN A 23 -37.48 -17.08 -10.88
N VAL A 24 -37.22 -18.39 -10.77
CA VAL A 24 -36.43 -18.99 -9.67
C VAL A 24 -34.96 -19.19 -10.05
N TYR A 25 -34.64 -19.52 -11.30
CA TYR A 25 -33.26 -19.83 -11.71
C TYR A 25 -32.59 -18.78 -12.61
N VAL A 26 -33.37 -17.87 -13.21
CA VAL A 26 -32.84 -16.81 -14.11
C VAL A 26 -33.12 -15.41 -13.56
N GLY A 27 -33.74 -15.29 -12.38
CA GLY A 27 -34.24 -14.05 -11.81
C GLY A 27 -33.25 -13.21 -10.98
N ASP A 28 -32.16 -13.79 -10.47
CA ASP A 28 -31.36 -13.15 -9.40
C ASP A 28 -30.04 -12.51 -9.84
N ASP A 29 -29.59 -12.70 -11.09
CA ASP A 29 -28.37 -12.03 -11.60
C ASP A 29 -28.60 -10.55 -11.97
N ASP A 30 -29.87 -10.12 -12.03
CA ASP A 30 -30.28 -8.84 -12.58
C ASP A 30 -30.73 -7.83 -11.50
N GLU A 31 -31.11 -8.29 -10.30
CA GLU A 31 -31.39 -7.40 -9.15
C GLU A 31 -30.12 -6.74 -8.63
N TRP A 32 -29.01 -7.49 -8.50
CA TRP A 32 -27.71 -6.93 -8.10
C TRP A 32 -27.18 -5.90 -9.13
N LYS A 33 -27.46 -6.11 -10.43
CA LYS A 33 -27.10 -5.17 -11.50
C LYS A 33 -28.04 -3.97 -11.60
N LYS A 34 -29.33 -4.11 -11.28
CA LYS A 34 -30.30 -2.99 -11.25
C LYS A 34 -30.11 -2.09 -10.03
N GLN A 35 -29.72 -2.65 -8.89
CA GLN A 35 -29.31 -1.86 -7.72
C GLN A 35 -28.00 -1.08 -7.98
N LYS A 36 -27.16 -1.56 -8.91
CA LYS A 36 -25.89 -0.95 -9.35
C LYS A 36 -26.04 0.37 -10.12
N LEU A 37 -27.25 0.72 -10.57
CA LEU A 37 -27.52 1.92 -11.39
C LEU A 37 -28.38 2.98 -10.69
N SER A 38 -28.89 2.74 -9.48
CA SER A 38 -29.86 3.65 -8.84
C SER A 38 -29.28 4.61 -7.79
N SER A 39 -27.96 4.61 -7.57
CA SER A 39 -27.34 5.47 -6.55
C SER A 39 -26.44 6.52 -7.21
N ASN A 40 -27.01 7.70 -7.43
CA ASN A 40 -26.40 8.85 -8.11
C ASN A 40 -25.36 9.56 -7.23
N TRP A 41 -25.33 9.26 -5.92
CA TRP A 41 -24.56 10.02 -4.93
C TRP A 41 -23.05 10.03 -5.19
N ALA A 42 -22.54 8.99 -5.86
CA ALA A 42 -21.12 8.84 -6.18
C ALA A 42 -20.69 9.56 -7.47
N GLN A 43 -21.65 9.93 -8.33
CA GLN A 43 -21.36 10.43 -9.67
C GLN A 43 -20.63 11.77 -9.63
N GLU A 44 -21.01 12.65 -8.71
CA GLU A 44 -20.39 13.96 -8.55
C GLU A 44 -18.93 13.83 -8.09
N ALA A 45 -18.67 13.03 -7.05
CA ALA A 45 -17.30 12.79 -6.56
C ALA A 45 -16.41 12.12 -7.63
N ALA A 46 -16.95 11.18 -8.40
CA ALA A 46 -16.22 10.55 -9.50
C ALA A 46 -15.91 11.56 -10.63
N ALA A 47 -16.91 12.36 -11.02
CA ALA A 47 -16.74 13.37 -12.07
C ALA A 47 -15.76 14.47 -11.66
N GLU A 48 -15.74 14.87 -10.39
CA GLU A 48 -14.77 15.84 -9.85
C GLU A 48 -13.35 15.29 -9.90
N ALA A 49 -13.15 14.04 -9.47
CA ALA A 49 -11.85 13.37 -9.54
C ALA A 49 -11.33 13.26 -10.99
N GLU A 50 -12.19 12.88 -11.93
CA GLU A 50 -11.85 12.84 -13.36
C GLU A 50 -11.55 14.24 -13.91
N ALA A 51 -12.32 15.26 -13.54
CA ALA A 51 -12.11 16.63 -14.00
C ALA A 51 -10.77 17.20 -13.55
N VAL A 52 -10.36 16.95 -12.30
CA VAL A 52 -9.06 17.38 -11.78
C VAL A 52 -7.92 16.61 -12.44
N ALA A 53 -8.06 15.29 -12.63
CA ALA A 53 -7.05 14.49 -13.32
C ALA A 53 -6.84 14.89 -14.79
N LEU A 54 -7.83 15.54 -15.42
CA LEU A 54 -7.76 16.07 -16.79
C LEU A 54 -7.15 17.47 -16.89
N ILE A 55 -6.80 18.12 -15.77
CA ILE A 55 -6.11 19.42 -15.80
C ILE A 55 -4.72 19.22 -16.42
N SER A 56 -4.49 19.90 -17.55
CA SER A 56 -3.21 19.82 -18.26
C SER A 56 -2.13 20.60 -17.53
N CYS A 57 -1.18 19.87 -16.94
CA CYS A 57 0.02 20.40 -16.29
C CYS A 57 1.29 20.17 -17.14
N SER A 58 1.15 20.17 -18.46
CA SER A 58 2.23 20.10 -19.46
C SER A 58 3.16 18.86 -19.36
N GLY A 59 2.75 17.81 -18.65
CA GLY A 59 3.62 16.67 -18.34
C GLY A 59 4.74 16.98 -17.33
N HIS A 60 4.66 18.13 -16.65
CA HIS A 60 5.65 18.63 -15.70
C HIS A 60 5.02 18.98 -14.35
N GLY A 61 3.88 18.38 -14.05
CA GLY A 61 3.17 18.54 -12.79
C GLY A 61 1.85 17.76 -12.83
N THR A 62 1.12 17.84 -11.71
CA THR A 62 -0.18 17.19 -11.51
C THR A 62 -1.07 18.12 -10.70
N ALA A 63 -2.39 18.03 -10.84
CA ALA A 63 -3.35 18.72 -9.97
C ALA A 63 -4.06 17.69 -9.08
N TYR A 64 -4.39 18.08 -7.84
CA TYR A 64 -5.07 17.24 -6.86
C TYR A 64 -6.38 17.87 -6.40
N LEU A 65 -7.31 17.03 -5.93
CA LEU A 65 -8.64 17.46 -5.47
C LEU A 65 -8.55 18.47 -4.33
N ASP A 66 -7.57 18.30 -3.45
CA ASP A 66 -7.27 19.17 -2.31
C ASP A 66 -6.15 20.18 -2.59
N GLY A 67 -5.75 20.31 -3.86
CA GLY A 67 -4.77 21.29 -4.29
C GLY A 67 -5.24 22.73 -4.08
N VAL A 68 -4.29 23.67 -4.05
CA VAL A 68 -4.60 25.10 -3.88
C VAL A 68 -5.54 25.59 -4.99
N VAL A 69 -6.65 26.22 -4.59
CA VAL A 69 -7.70 26.66 -5.52
C VAL A 69 -7.51 28.12 -5.91
N VAL A 70 -7.47 28.38 -7.22
CA VAL A 70 -7.48 29.72 -7.83
C VAL A 70 -8.59 29.78 -8.87
N ASP A 71 -9.42 30.83 -8.84
CA ASP A 71 -10.58 30.99 -9.72
C ASP A 71 -11.53 29.77 -9.76
N GLY A 72 -11.67 29.11 -8.60
CA GLY A 72 -12.56 27.96 -8.44
C GLY A 72 -12.02 26.64 -9.00
N LYS A 73 -10.73 26.55 -9.36
CA LYS A 73 -10.09 25.31 -9.80
C LYS A 73 -8.77 25.05 -9.06
N PRO A 74 -8.43 23.78 -8.76
CA PRO A 74 -7.09 23.44 -8.30
C PRO A 74 -6.03 23.84 -9.34
N VAL A 75 -4.90 24.38 -8.88
CA VAL A 75 -3.77 24.70 -9.73
C VAL A 75 -2.80 23.52 -9.84
N CYS A 76 -1.99 23.51 -10.90
CA CYS A 76 -0.94 22.51 -11.05
C CYS A 76 0.13 22.64 -9.97
N GLU A 77 0.49 21.51 -9.38
CA GLU A 77 1.69 21.35 -8.55
C GLU A 77 2.83 20.88 -9.47
N CYS A 78 3.83 21.74 -9.65
CA CYS A 78 4.89 21.53 -10.64
C CYS A 78 6.04 20.70 -10.10
N ASN A 79 6.62 19.88 -10.97
CA ASN A 79 7.88 19.20 -10.74
C ASN A 79 9.01 20.21 -10.53
N THR A 80 10.09 19.77 -9.87
CA THR A 80 11.28 20.58 -9.62
C THR A 80 11.74 21.33 -10.88
N CYS A 81 12.00 22.63 -10.74
CA CYS A 81 12.42 23.54 -11.81
C CYS A 81 11.37 23.92 -12.88
N TYR A 82 10.12 23.47 -12.76
CA TYR A 82 9.01 23.93 -13.59
C TYR A 82 8.11 24.92 -12.84
N ARG A 83 7.52 25.86 -13.58
CA ARG A 83 6.62 26.89 -13.04
C ARG A 83 5.57 27.31 -14.08
N GLY A 84 4.76 28.29 -13.70
CA GLY A 84 3.61 28.74 -14.48
C GLY A 84 2.34 28.01 -14.06
N SER A 85 1.19 28.50 -14.50
CA SER A 85 -0.11 27.93 -14.12
C SER A 85 -0.33 26.49 -14.60
N ASP A 86 0.41 26.07 -15.64
CA ASP A 86 0.34 24.75 -16.28
C ASP A 86 1.69 24.00 -16.25
N CYS A 87 2.65 24.47 -15.45
CA CYS A 87 4.00 23.91 -15.35
C CYS A 87 4.80 23.87 -16.66
N SER A 88 4.46 24.67 -17.68
CA SER A 88 5.17 24.68 -18.97
C SER A 88 6.51 25.44 -18.94
N LEU A 89 6.74 26.29 -17.94
CA LEU A 89 7.89 27.19 -17.91
C LEU A 89 9.05 26.54 -17.17
N PHE A 90 10.06 26.09 -17.91
CA PHE A 90 11.31 25.57 -17.34
C PHE A 90 12.23 26.70 -16.87
N SER A 91 12.85 26.53 -15.69
CA SER A 91 13.87 27.43 -15.17
C SER A 91 15.28 26.84 -15.38
N PRO A 92 16.06 27.30 -16.38
CA PRO A 92 17.34 26.69 -16.72
C PRO A 92 18.42 26.86 -15.64
N ASP A 93 18.33 27.90 -14.81
CA ASP A 93 19.28 28.16 -13.72
C ASP A 93 18.90 27.46 -12.40
N CYS A 94 17.84 26.64 -12.41
CA CYS A 94 17.41 25.88 -11.24
C CYS A 94 18.26 24.61 -11.10
N ALA A 95 18.81 24.40 -9.91
CA ALA A 95 19.59 23.20 -9.61
C ALA A 95 18.68 21.97 -9.54
N ALA A 96 19.12 20.85 -10.12
CA ALA A 96 18.45 19.58 -9.96
C ALA A 96 18.48 19.14 -8.48
N ASP A 97 17.36 18.65 -7.99
CA ASP A 97 17.23 18.07 -6.65
C ASP A 97 17.02 16.56 -6.78
N ALA A 98 17.98 15.80 -6.27
CA ALA A 98 17.94 14.34 -6.18
C ALA A 98 18.35 13.86 -4.79
N ASP A 99 18.21 14.72 -3.77
CA ASP A 99 18.56 14.40 -2.38
C ASP A 99 17.48 13.50 -1.73
N GLY A 100 16.21 13.75 -2.08
CA GLY A 100 15.07 13.00 -1.59
C GLY A 100 14.94 11.62 -2.24
N GLY A 101 14.70 10.60 -1.42
CA GLY A 101 14.30 9.28 -1.91
C GLY A 101 12.82 9.20 -2.35
N ASP A 102 12.21 10.27 -2.85
CA ASP A 102 10.79 10.32 -3.18
C ASP A 102 10.49 9.41 -4.40
N PRO A 103 9.63 8.38 -4.28
CA PRO A 103 9.42 7.36 -5.30
C PRO A 103 8.49 7.80 -6.46
N LEU A 104 8.52 9.07 -6.86
CA LEU A 104 7.66 9.62 -7.91
C LEU A 104 7.84 8.95 -9.28
N PHE A 105 8.94 8.23 -9.50
CA PHE A 105 9.15 7.42 -10.71
C PHE A 105 8.07 6.35 -10.94
N LEU A 106 7.28 6.00 -9.92
CA LEU A 106 6.16 5.05 -10.02
C LEU A 106 4.82 5.73 -10.38
N GLU A 107 4.72 7.06 -10.35
CA GLU A 107 3.49 7.80 -10.70
C GLU A 107 2.95 7.43 -12.10
N PRO A 108 3.77 7.36 -13.17
CA PRO A 108 3.27 7.02 -14.50
C PRO A 108 2.60 5.65 -14.58
N PHE A 109 3.01 4.68 -13.76
CA PHE A 109 2.37 3.37 -13.71
C PHE A 109 0.93 3.47 -13.22
N TRP A 110 0.68 4.25 -12.16
CA TRP A 110 -0.68 4.41 -11.61
C TRP A 110 -1.58 5.24 -12.51
N MET A 111 -1.03 6.28 -13.16
CA MET A 111 -1.76 7.07 -14.16
C MET A 111 -2.18 6.24 -15.39
N GLN A 112 -1.44 5.18 -15.73
CA GLN A 112 -1.81 4.25 -16.80
C GLN A 112 -2.82 3.18 -16.36
N ASN A 113 -3.08 3.03 -15.06
CA ASN A 113 -3.97 2.01 -14.50
C ASN A 113 -5.10 2.59 -13.60
N PRO A 114 -5.75 3.72 -13.96
CA PRO A 114 -6.63 4.44 -13.04
C PRO A 114 -7.85 3.62 -12.62
N ALA A 115 -8.51 2.93 -13.57
CA ALA A 115 -9.67 2.09 -13.28
C ALA A 115 -9.33 0.86 -12.43
N GLY A 116 -8.06 0.44 -12.39
CA GLY A 116 -7.61 -0.73 -11.63
C GLY A 116 -7.33 -0.43 -10.15
N SER A 117 -7.15 0.84 -9.78
CA SER A 117 -6.72 1.24 -8.43
C SER A 117 -7.52 2.40 -7.81
N ALA A 118 -8.38 3.08 -8.56
CA ALA A 118 -9.25 4.11 -8.01
C ALA A 118 -10.19 3.53 -6.94
N VAL A 119 -10.37 4.29 -5.85
CA VAL A 119 -11.26 3.91 -4.75
C VAL A 119 -12.22 5.04 -4.43
N LEU A 120 -13.50 4.69 -4.31
CA LEU A 120 -14.53 5.59 -3.78
C LEU A 120 -14.76 5.26 -2.31
N ILE A 121 -14.58 6.25 -1.44
CA ILE A 121 -14.76 6.09 0.01
C ILE A 121 -16.06 6.79 0.40
N SER A 122 -17.07 6.03 0.83
CA SER A 122 -18.32 6.60 1.35
C SER A 122 -18.07 7.39 2.64
N GLY A 123 -18.85 8.45 2.88
CA GLY A 123 -18.69 9.30 4.08
C GLY A 123 -18.87 8.60 5.44
N TRP A 124 -19.42 7.38 5.46
CA TRP A 124 -19.57 6.54 6.66
C TRP A 124 -18.61 5.35 6.68
N HIS A 125 -17.62 5.29 5.78
CA HIS A 125 -16.68 4.18 5.72
C HIS A 125 -15.83 4.12 7.00
N ARG A 126 -15.96 3.01 7.75
CA ARG A 126 -15.11 2.69 8.92
C ARG A 126 -14.99 3.81 9.98
N MET A 127 -16.10 4.46 10.33
CA MET A 127 -16.12 5.47 11.42
C MET A 127 -15.82 4.89 12.82
N SER A 128 -15.90 3.57 13.01
CA SER A 128 -15.57 2.89 14.26
C SER A 128 -14.06 2.87 14.51
N TYR A 129 -13.65 2.94 15.77
CA TYR A 129 -12.24 2.76 16.18
C TYR A 129 -11.65 1.40 15.83
N SER A 130 -12.49 0.36 15.71
CA SER A 130 -12.03 -1.00 15.51
C SER A 130 -12.87 -1.75 14.47
N PHE A 131 -12.23 -2.75 13.88
CA PHE A 131 -12.87 -3.82 13.11
C PHE A 131 -13.62 -4.76 14.08
N PRO A 132 -14.57 -5.56 13.58
CA PRO A 132 -15.19 -6.62 14.37
C PRO A 132 -14.14 -7.47 15.11
N GLY A 133 -14.36 -7.73 16.40
CA GLY A 133 -13.39 -8.43 17.25
C GLY A 133 -12.31 -7.53 17.87
N SER A 134 -12.51 -6.21 17.90
CA SER A 134 -11.59 -5.23 18.50
C SER A 134 -10.20 -5.18 17.85
N SER A 135 -10.08 -5.65 16.60
CA SER A 135 -8.86 -5.54 15.81
C SER A 135 -8.70 -4.13 15.26
N PHE A 136 -7.45 -3.67 15.11
CA PHE A 136 -7.09 -2.44 14.40
C PHE A 136 -6.53 -2.72 13.00
N VAL A 137 -6.47 -4.00 12.61
CA VAL A 137 -5.89 -4.50 11.37
C VAL A 137 -7.00 -4.99 10.46
N SER A 138 -6.99 -4.54 9.20
CA SER A 138 -7.87 -5.05 8.15
C SER A 138 -7.42 -6.44 7.72
N GLN A 139 -8.25 -7.46 7.98
CA GLN A 139 -7.97 -8.85 7.59
C GLN A 139 -7.76 -8.99 6.06
N GLU A 140 -8.57 -8.30 5.26
CA GLU A 140 -8.42 -8.33 3.80
C GLU A 140 -7.09 -7.72 3.35
N LEU A 141 -6.65 -6.64 4.01
CA LEU A 141 -5.36 -6.04 3.70
C LEU A 141 -4.22 -6.97 4.11
N GLU A 142 -4.31 -7.63 5.25
CA GLU A 142 -3.35 -8.66 5.66
C GLU A 142 -3.27 -9.79 4.62
N ASN A 143 -4.42 -10.29 4.14
CA ASN A 143 -4.47 -11.31 3.09
C ASN A 143 -3.76 -10.84 1.81
N HIS A 144 -3.98 -9.58 1.41
CA HIS A 144 -3.30 -9.00 0.25
C HIS A 144 -1.80 -8.82 0.47
N ILE A 145 -1.37 -8.43 1.67
CA ILE A 145 0.06 -8.31 2.03
C ILE A 145 0.74 -9.69 1.94
N ARG A 146 0.13 -10.73 2.53
CA ARG A 146 0.64 -12.11 2.43
C ARG A 146 0.73 -12.57 0.97
N ARG A 147 -0.29 -12.25 0.17
CA ARG A 147 -0.34 -12.59 -1.25
C ARG A 147 0.72 -11.86 -2.07
N VAL A 148 0.97 -10.57 -1.84
CA VAL A 148 1.98 -9.83 -2.60
C VAL A 148 3.39 -10.35 -2.29
N HIS A 149 3.68 -10.68 -1.03
CA HIS A 149 4.95 -11.31 -0.67
C HIS A 149 5.12 -12.71 -1.29
N SER A 150 4.05 -13.50 -1.34
CA SER A 150 4.05 -14.80 -2.02
C SER A 150 4.32 -14.67 -3.54
N ILE A 151 3.71 -13.68 -4.21
CA ILE A 151 3.93 -13.42 -5.64
C ILE A 151 5.35 -12.90 -5.90
N ALA A 152 5.82 -11.93 -5.10
CA ALA A 152 7.15 -11.36 -5.22
C ALA A 152 8.25 -12.34 -4.80
N LYS A 153 7.90 -13.37 -4.04
CA LYS A 153 8.80 -14.38 -3.46
C LYS A 153 9.91 -13.76 -2.60
N ASN A 154 9.62 -12.62 -1.98
CA ASN A 154 10.59 -11.83 -1.23
C ASN A 154 10.50 -12.01 0.29
N ALA A 155 9.44 -12.61 0.83
CA ALA A 155 9.32 -12.86 2.26
C ALA A 155 8.46 -14.08 2.60
N VAL A 156 8.86 -14.81 3.65
CA VAL A 156 8.07 -15.84 4.32
C VAL A 156 7.15 -15.16 5.32
N THR A 157 5.84 -15.23 5.08
CA THR A 157 4.84 -14.64 5.97
C THR A 157 4.09 -15.68 6.81
N GLU A 158 4.13 -16.95 6.43
CA GLU A 158 3.45 -18.03 7.15
C GLU A 158 3.97 -18.14 8.60
N GLY A 159 3.06 -18.25 9.56
CA GLY A 159 3.39 -18.28 10.98
C GLY A 159 3.84 -16.93 11.59
N LYS A 160 3.97 -15.86 10.81
CA LYS A 160 4.34 -14.53 11.30
C LYS A 160 3.09 -13.69 11.62
N HIS A 161 3.19 -12.86 12.66
CA HIS A 161 2.21 -11.79 12.93
C HIS A 161 2.45 -10.60 12.01
N ILE A 162 1.37 -9.92 11.61
CA ILE A 162 1.42 -8.71 10.80
C ILE A 162 0.91 -7.54 11.64
N VAL A 163 1.68 -6.47 11.70
CA VAL A 163 1.35 -5.23 12.40
C VAL A 163 1.48 -4.08 11.40
N PHE A 164 0.49 -3.20 11.36
CA PHE A 164 0.53 -2.01 10.51
C PHE A 164 1.08 -0.83 11.28
N GLY A 165 1.83 0.03 10.59
CA GLY A 165 2.29 1.30 11.13
C GLY A 165 2.07 2.46 10.18
N THR A 166 2.19 3.68 10.71
CA THR A 166 2.18 4.92 9.94
C THR A 166 3.51 5.13 9.19
N GLY A 167 3.83 4.17 8.32
CA GLY A 167 5.11 4.01 7.64
C GLY A 167 6.12 3.21 8.45
N SER A 168 7.17 2.73 7.78
CA SER A 168 8.26 1.98 8.42
C SER A 168 8.93 2.76 9.54
N THR A 169 8.96 4.10 9.48
CA THR A 169 9.48 4.97 10.54
C THR A 169 8.83 4.70 11.91
N GLN A 170 7.50 4.54 11.95
CA GLN A 170 6.81 4.20 13.19
C GLN A 170 7.15 2.78 13.64
N LEU A 171 7.19 1.83 12.71
CA LEU A 171 7.48 0.42 12.98
C LEU A 171 8.90 0.20 13.51
N LEU A 172 9.90 0.92 13.00
CA LEU A 172 11.28 0.88 13.48
C LEU A 172 11.36 1.31 14.95
N SER A 173 10.68 2.42 15.29
CA SER A 173 10.61 2.91 16.67
C SER A 173 9.85 1.92 17.58
N ALA A 174 8.75 1.34 17.09
CA ALA A 174 7.96 0.36 17.82
C ALA A 174 8.75 -0.95 18.05
N ALA A 175 9.55 -1.38 17.07
CA ALA A 175 10.41 -2.55 17.19
C ALA A 175 11.48 -2.35 18.26
N VAL A 176 12.16 -1.20 18.26
CA VAL A 176 13.13 -0.84 19.31
C VAL A 176 12.47 -0.84 20.69
N PHE A 177 11.29 -0.22 20.80
CA PHE A 177 10.55 -0.19 22.06
C PHE A 177 10.22 -1.60 22.54
N ALA A 178 9.59 -2.42 21.70
CA ALA A 178 9.18 -3.79 22.03
C ALA A 178 10.37 -4.68 22.43
N LEU A 179 11.49 -4.59 21.70
CA LEU A 179 12.70 -5.34 22.01
C LEU A 179 13.40 -4.84 23.29
N SER A 180 13.09 -3.63 23.75
CA SER A 180 13.68 -3.03 24.94
C SER A 180 12.83 -3.16 26.22
N MET A 181 11.55 -3.53 26.13
CA MET A 181 10.58 -3.43 27.23
C MET A 181 10.99 -4.15 28.53
N ASN A 182 11.74 -5.25 28.44
CA ASN A 182 12.11 -6.09 29.58
C ASN A 182 13.61 -6.12 29.86
N LEU A 183 14.38 -5.18 29.31
CA LEU A 183 15.82 -5.13 29.51
C LEU A 183 16.17 -4.43 30.82
N SER A 184 17.18 -4.96 31.52
CA SER A 184 17.67 -4.36 32.77
C SER A 184 18.48 -3.08 32.55
N SER A 185 18.89 -2.81 31.31
CA SER A 185 19.60 -1.61 30.88
C SER A 185 19.18 -1.23 29.47
N PRO A 186 19.28 0.06 29.06
CA PRO A 186 18.97 0.48 27.70
C PRO A 186 19.78 -0.31 26.65
N ALA A 187 19.09 -0.83 25.64
CA ALA A 187 19.74 -1.43 24.49
C ALA A 187 20.54 -0.39 23.70
N LYS A 188 21.68 -0.80 23.15
CA LYS A 188 22.39 0.03 22.16
C LYS A 188 21.87 -0.31 20.77
N ILE A 189 21.43 0.71 20.05
CA ILE A 189 20.93 0.59 18.69
C ILE A 189 22.08 0.87 17.74
N VAL A 190 22.33 -0.04 16.81
CA VAL A 190 23.50 0.01 15.94
C VAL A 190 23.15 -0.40 14.52
N ALA A 191 23.85 0.16 13.52
CA ALA A 191 23.73 -0.23 12.12
C ALA A 191 25.10 -0.21 11.43
N GLN A 192 25.29 -1.09 10.43
CA GLN A 192 26.55 -1.20 9.68
C GLN A 192 26.74 -0.01 8.75
N ALA A 193 27.88 0.69 8.86
CA ALA A 193 28.21 1.79 7.97
C ALA A 193 28.59 1.30 6.56
N PRO A 194 28.16 1.99 5.48
CA PRO A 194 27.19 3.10 5.50
C PRO A 194 25.76 2.60 5.76
N TYR A 195 24.93 3.39 6.46
CA TYR A 195 23.55 3.07 6.86
C TYR A 195 22.62 4.26 6.65
N TYR A 196 21.30 4.02 6.67
CA TYR A 196 20.29 5.08 6.63
C TYR A 196 20.34 5.94 7.90
N PRO A 197 20.51 7.27 7.84
CA PRO A 197 20.65 8.09 9.04
C PRO A 197 19.47 8.04 10.03
N GLY A 198 18.27 7.62 9.59
CA GLY A 198 17.10 7.46 10.44
C GLY A 198 17.08 6.17 11.28
N ASP A 199 17.97 5.23 11.00
CA ASP A 199 17.98 3.90 11.59
C ASP A 199 18.73 3.85 12.94
N ALA A 200 19.95 4.36 13.04
CA ALA A 200 20.74 4.20 14.27
C ALA A 200 21.91 5.17 14.39
N LEU A 201 22.62 5.07 15.52
CA LEU A 201 24.01 5.53 15.63
C LEU A 201 24.93 4.52 14.91
N ALA A 202 25.98 5.01 14.24
CA ALA A 202 26.96 4.15 13.58
C ALA A 202 27.47 3.03 14.49
N LEU A 203 27.57 1.81 13.96
CA LEU A 203 28.41 0.76 14.54
C LEU A 203 29.82 1.32 14.77
N LYS A 204 30.10 1.74 15.99
CA LYS A 204 31.46 1.87 16.51
C LYS A 204 31.79 0.50 17.10
N ASN A 205 33.02 0.01 16.93
CA ASN A 205 33.51 -1.22 17.55
C ASN A 205 33.28 -1.15 19.08
N THR A 206 32.11 -1.55 19.56
CA THR A 206 31.80 -1.63 20.98
C THR A 206 32.16 -3.04 21.41
N SER A 207 33.44 -3.23 21.75
CA SER A 207 33.92 -4.37 22.52
C SER A 207 33.43 -4.25 23.97
N GLY A 208 32.11 -4.32 24.15
CA GLY A 208 31.47 -4.29 25.47
C GLY A 208 30.75 -5.60 25.69
N ASP A 209 31.44 -6.57 26.29
CA ASP A 209 30.81 -7.80 26.77
C ASP A 209 29.63 -7.44 27.69
N GLY A 210 28.42 -7.88 27.32
CA GLY A 210 27.22 -7.80 28.16
C GLY A 210 26.25 -6.64 27.91
N ALA A 211 26.41 -5.83 26.85
CA ALA A 211 25.38 -4.87 26.46
C ALA A 211 24.32 -5.53 25.56
N GLU A 212 23.04 -5.29 25.83
CA GLU A 212 21.94 -5.63 24.91
C GLU A 212 22.05 -4.78 23.64
N LEU A 213 22.07 -5.44 22.48
CA LEU A 213 22.26 -4.79 21.18
C LEU A 213 21.03 -5.03 20.29
N ILE A 214 20.57 -3.96 19.65
CA ILE A 214 19.58 -4.04 18.57
C ILE A 214 20.28 -3.60 17.29
N GLU A 215 20.51 -4.55 16.40
CA GLU A 215 21.09 -4.33 15.08
C GLU A 215 19.98 -3.99 14.08
N PHE A 216 20.09 -2.84 13.43
CA PHE A 216 19.29 -2.52 12.26
C PHE A 216 20.02 -2.98 11.00
N VAL A 217 19.35 -3.85 10.23
CA VAL A 217 19.87 -4.45 9.01
C VAL A 217 19.00 -4.00 7.85
N THR A 218 19.44 -2.98 7.12
CA THR A 218 18.77 -2.54 5.90
C THR A 218 19.23 -3.39 4.72
N SER A 219 18.33 -4.08 4.02
CA SER A 219 18.67 -5.00 2.94
C SER A 219 17.59 -5.02 1.85
N PRO A 220 17.84 -4.52 0.63
CA PRO A 220 19.01 -3.76 0.18
C PRO A 220 19.29 -2.53 1.03
N ASN A 221 20.57 -2.26 1.25
CA ASN A 221 21.00 -1.18 2.11
C ASN A 221 20.82 0.20 1.49
N ASN A 222 20.57 1.19 2.33
CA ASN A 222 20.65 2.60 1.97
C ASN A 222 21.98 3.16 2.55
N PRO A 223 22.90 3.70 1.72
CA PRO A 223 22.69 4.16 0.34
C PRO A 223 23.23 3.24 -0.76
N ASP A 224 23.99 2.18 -0.43
CA ASP A 224 24.80 1.45 -1.42
C ASP A 224 24.06 0.31 -2.15
N ALA A 225 22.78 0.09 -1.86
CA ALA A 225 21.91 -0.95 -2.43
C ALA A 225 22.42 -2.40 -2.25
N GLN A 226 23.39 -2.63 -1.37
CA GLN A 226 23.91 -3.98 -1.14
C GLN A 226 22.93 -4.81 -0.31
N LEU A 227 22.77 -6.09 -0.67
CA LEU A 227 22.10 -7.04 0.20
C LEU A 227 22.96 -7.29 1.44
N ARG A 228 22.36 -7.17 2.62
CA ARG A 228 23.02 -7.33 3.91
C ARG A 228 22.31 -8.36 4.78
N ASN A 229 23.08 -8.92 5.70
CA ASN A 229 22.63 -9.77 6.79
C ASN A 229 23.16 -9.18 8.11
N GLY A 230 22.58 -9.57 9.25
CA GLY A 230 23.10 -9.20 10.55
C GLY A 230 24.55 -9.67 10.71
N VAL A 231 25.42 -8.77 11.19
CA VAL A 231 26.84 -9.06 11.43
C VAL A 231 27.14 -9.32 12.90
N LEU A 232 26.22 -8.98 13.79
CA LEU A 232 26.34 -9.24 15.22
C LEU A 232 25.75 -10.60 15.58
N GLN A 233 26.41 -11.29 16.50
CA GLN A 233 25.97 -12.59 17.00
C GLN A 233 26.06 -12.61 18.52
N GLY A 234 25.15 -13.32 19.16
CA GLY A 234 25.16 -13.53 20.60
C GLY A 234 23.76 -13.59 21.20
N PRO A 235 23.63 -14.09 22.43
CA PRO A 235 22.33 -14.23 23.09
C PRO A 235 21.65 -12.89 23.42
N TYR A 236 22.43 -11.80 23.50
CA TYR A 236 21.99 -10.43 23.80
C TYR A 236 21.88 -9.55 22.54
N VAL A 237 21.88 -10.17 21.36
CA VAL A 237 21.73 -9.46 20.07
C VAL A 237 20.35 -9.75 19.51
N LYS A 238 19.63 -8.69 19.16
CA LYS A 238 18.39 -8.73 18.38
C LYS A 238 18.60 -7.98 17.08
N ALA A 239 17.91 -8.39 16.02
CA ALA A 239 18.00 -7.74 14.73
C ALA A 239 16.60 -7.31 14.25
N VAL A 240 16.55 -6.13 13.63
CA VAL A 240 15.38 -5.61 12.92
C VAL A 240 15.79 -5.43 11.47
N TYR A 241 15.14 -6.16 10.58
CA TYR A 241 15.45 -6.13 9.16
C TYR A 241 14.54 -5.13 8.44
N ASP A 242 15.13 -4.05 7.93
CA ASP A 242 14.43 -3.10 7.07
C ASP A 242 14.57 -3.53 5.61
N HIS A 243 13.46 -4.04 5.07
CA HIS A 243 13.30 -4.52 3.71
C HIS A 243 12.48 -3.56 2.84
N ALA A 244 12.51 -2.24 3.14
CA ALA A 244 11.86 -1.23 2.31
C ALA A 244 12.18 -1.40 0.81
N TYR A 245 13.43 -1.70 0.48
CA TYR A 245 13.88 -1.86 -0.91
C TYR A 245 13.89 -3.31 -1.41
N TYR A 246 13.40 -4.31 -0.66
CA TYR A 246 13.51 -5.73 -1.05
C TYR A 246 12.41 -6.15 -2.03
N TRP A 247 12.39 -5.50 -3.18
CA TRP A 247 11.41 -5.70 -4.26
C TRP A 247 12.11 -5.85 -5.61
N PRO A 248 11.49 -6.55 -6.59
CA PRO A 248 12.11 -6.83 -7.88
C PRO A 248 12.56 -5.61 -8.69
N HIS A 249 11.96 -4.44 -8.47
CA HIS A 249 12.35 -3.20 -9.15
C HIS A 249 13.58 -2.51 -8.55
N TYR A 250 14.06 -2.94 -7.37
CA TYR A 250 15.30 -2.45 -6.78
C TYR A 250 16.42 -3.48 -6.79
N THR A 251 16.10 -4.76 -6.64
CA THR A 251 17.09 -5.82 -6.53
C THR A 251 16.57 -7.17 -7.03
N ALA A 252 17.49 -8.05 -7.41
CA ALA A 252 17.15 -9.46 -7.60
C ALA A 252 16.75 -10.08 -6.25
N ILE A 253 15.79 -11.01 -6.27
CA ILE A 253 15.32 -11.71 -5.08
C ILE A 253 16.01 -13.09 -5.02
N PRO A 254 17.15 -13.24 -4.31
CA PRO A 254 17.86 -14.52 -4.25
C PRO A 254 17.11 -15.58 -3.45
N ALA A 255 16.37 -15.18 -2.42
CA ALA A 255 15.58 -16.04 -1.55
C ALA A 255 14.50 -15.19 -0.85
N PRO A 256 13.40 -15.78 -0.35
CA PRO A 256 12.50 -15.05 0.53
C PRO A 256 13.18 -14.76 1.88
N ALA A 257 13.01 -13.53 2.38
CA ALA A 257 13.37 -13.12 3.72
C ALA A 257 12.56 -13.93 4.76
N ASP A 258 13.19 -14.41 5.84
CA ASP A 258 12.53 -15.23 6.89
C ASP A 258 13.05 -14.89 8.30
N GLU A 259 13.35 -13.62 8.52
CA GLU A 259 13.86 -13.12 9.78
C GLU A 259 12.73 -12.98 10.82
N ASP A 260 13.11 -12.89 12.10
CA ASP A 260 12.15 -12.80 13.21
C ASP A 260 11.30 -11.53 13.16
N LEU A 261 11.91 -10.41 12.72
CA LEU A 261 11.26 -9.11 12.60
C LEU A 261 11.73 -8.44 11.30
N MET A 262 10.80 -8.38 10.35
CA MET A 262 10.98 -7.74 9.04
C MET A 262 10.05 -6.54 8.92
N ILE A 263 10.53 -5.44 8.35
CA ILE A 263 9.77 -4.23 8.09
C ILE A 263 9.73 -3.99 6.59
N PHE A 264 8.54 -3.70 6.06
CA PHE A 264 8.34 -3.30 4.68
C PHE A 264 7.59 -1.96 4.65
N THR A 265 7.52 -1.32 3.48
CA THR A 265 6.68 -0.13 3.30
C THR A 265 6.16 -0.04 1.87
N ILE A 266 4.90 0.40 1.73
CA ILE A 266 4.36 0.68 0.40
C ILE A 266 5.00 1.90 -0.25
N SER A 267 5.67 2.76 0.53
CA SER A 267 6.44 3.90 0.01
C SER A 267 7.37 3.44 -1.11
N LYS A 268 8.13 2.36 -0.89
CA LYS A 268 9.10 1.87 -1.87
C LYS A 268 8.53 0.77 -2.78
N LEU A 269 7.47 0.06 -2.36
CA LEU A 269 6.79 -0.89 -3.26
C LEU A 269 5.98 -0.19 -4.36
N THR A 270 5.05 0.69 -3.98
CA THR A 270 4.05 1.27 -4.88
C THR A 270 4.26 2.75 -5.14
N GLY A 271 5.21 3.40 -4.48
CA GLY A 271 5.41 4.85 -4.61
C GLY A 271 4.46 5.70 -3.78
N HIS A 272 3.57 5.09 -3.00
CA HIS A 272 2.58 5.81 -2.18
C HIS A 272 3.20 6.29 -0.85
N ALA A 273 4.29 7.06 -0.93
CA ALA A 273 5.00 7.58 0.24
C ALA A 273 4.12 8.51 1.11
N GLY A 274 3.17 9.22 0.49
CA GLY A 274 2.21 10.08 1.17
C GLY A 274 1.14 9.33 1.97
N SER A 275 0.86 8.07 1.65
CA SER A 275 -0.12 7.25 2.39
C SER A 275 0.36 6.83 3.78
N ARG A 276 1.66 6.96 4.06
CA ARG A 276 2.29 6.64 5.36
C ARG A 276 1.90 5.25 5.85
N PHE A 277 2.14 4.21 5.05
CA PHE A 277 1.80 2.83 5.42
C PHE A 277 3.02 1.90 5.33
N GLY A 278 3.21 1.15 6.41
CA GLY A 278 4.27 0.16 6.61
C GLY A 278 3.70 -1.10 7.23
#